data_AF-A0A4V2E7G8-F1
#
_entry.id   AF-A0A4V2E7G8-F1
#
_cell.length_a   1.000
_cell.length_b   1.000
_cell.length_c   1.000
_cell.angle_alpha   90.00
_cell.angle_beta   90.00
_cell.angle_gamma   90.00
#
_symmetry.space_group_name_H-M   'P 1'
#
loop_
_entity.id
_entity.type
_entity.pdbx_description
1 polymer ?
#
loop_
_entity_poly.entity_id
_entity_poly.type
_entity_poly.pdbx_seq_one_letter_code
_entity_poly.pdbx_strand_id
1 'polypeptide(L)'
;MGTADYALVEEELRRKDPDLAVQTRFLQPSQAQLLRLIPSQSDRVQTFRQIVNDQDGNDTTNFLFVPVNDGGVSGGGAHWSLLLVDRRVPTAPVAYHYDSAGSRNSTVAEQLAARLGYRLQPARMARQQNGHDCGVYVVDATRALIGRLAQGERPAPRAPHRRSAGTAPVLWLYSCGRVIRFAFRRSNPQLLLTFR
;
A
#
# COMPACT_ATOMS: atom_id res chain seq x y z
N MET A 1 1.62 -8.25 5.66
CA MET A 1 1.86 -7.79 4.27
C MET A 1 3.34 -8.00 3.98
N GLY A 2 3.68 -8.69 2.89
CA GLY A 2 5.09 -8.89 2.49
C GLY A 2 5.61 -7.70 1.69
N THR A 3 6.88 -7.35 1.84
CA THR A 3 7.57 -6.34 1.02
C THR A 3 7.56 -6.70 -0.48
N ALA A 4 7.52 -7.99 -0.80
CA ALA A 4 7.49 -8.50 -2.16
C ALA A 4 6.24 -8.09 -2.96
N ASP A 5 5.06 -8.00 -2.32
CA ASP A 5 3.81 -7.67 -3.04
C ASP A 5 3.78 -6.20 -3.49
N TYR A 6 4.36 -5.30 -2.70
CA TYR A 6 4.52 -3.89 -3.05
C TYR A 6 5.52 -3.67 -4.18
N ALA A 7 6.63 -4.41 -4.15
CA ALA A 7 7.65 -4.34 -5.19
C ALA A 7 7.10 -4.76 -6.57
N LEU A 8 6.22 -5.78 -6.61
CA LEU A 8 5.57 -6.20 -7.86
C LEU A 8 4.65 -5.13 -8.44
N VAL A 9 3.88 -4.43 -7.60
CA VAL A 9 3.01 -3.33 -8.07
C VAL A 9 3.84 -2.18 -8.64
N GLU A 10 4.95 -1.86 -7.98
CA GLU A 10 5.87 -0.82 -8.44
C GLU A 10 6.53 -1.19 -9.77
N GLU A 11 7.00 -2.43 -9.93
CA GLU A 11 7.57 -2.91 -11.19
C GLU A 11 6.53 -2.91 -12.32
N GLU A 12 5.29 -3.33 -12.03
CA GLU A 12 4.19 -3.25 -12.99
C GLU A 12 3.89 -1.81 -13.41
N LEU A 13 3.91 -0.85 -12.48
CA LEU A 13 3.74 0.57 -12.79
C LEU A 13 4.87 1.06 -13.69
N ARG A 14 6.14 0.83 -13.31
CA ARG A 14 7.31 1.23 -14.11
C ARG A 14 7.26 0.70 -15.54
N ARG A 15 6.73 -0.51 -15.74
CA ARG A 15 6.60 -1.13 -17.07
C ARG A 15 5.47 -0.52 -17.90
N LYS A 16 4.34 -0.20 -17.26
CA LYS A 16 3.11 0.26 -17.95
C LYS A 16 3.07 1.77 -18.17
N ASP A 17 3.58 2.53 -17.22
CA ASP A 17 3.53 3.99 -17.20
C ASP A 17 4.76 4.54 -16.47
N PRO A 18 5.91 4.67 -17.18
CA PRO A 18 7.16 5.17 -16.61
C PRO A 18 7.05 6.59 -16.04
N ASP A 19 6.28 7.47 -16.69
CA ASP A 19 6.13 8.86 -16.28
C ASP A 19 5.38 8.98 -14.95
N LEU A 20 4.31 8.21 -14.77
CA LEU A 20 3.61 8.11 -13.50
C LEU A 20 4.47 7.42 -12.44
N ALA A 21 5.28 6.42 -12.82
CA ALA A 21 6.23 5.77 -11.92
C ALA A 21 7.24 6.77 -11.32
N VAL A 22 7.83 7.63 -12.14
CA VAL A 22 8.78 8.66 -11.66
C VAL A 22 8.12 9.57 -10.62
N GLN A 23 6.84 9.90 -10.82
CA GLN A 23 6.05 10.75 -9.93
C GLN A 23 5.47 10.03 -8.70
N THR A 24 5.66 8.71 -8.57
CA THR A 24 5.04 7.89 -7.52
C THR A 24 6.10 7.28 -6.62
N ARG A 25 5.87 7.31 -5.31
CA ARG A 25 6.69 6.59 -4.32
C ARG A 25 5.84 5.64 -3.49
N PHE A 26 6.36 4.43 -3.31
CA PHE A 26 5.80 3.41 -2.44
C PHE A 26 6.67 3.30 -1.21
N LEU A 27 6.14 3.74 -0.06
CA LEU A 27 6.87 3.58 1.19
C LEU A 27 6.87 2.11 1.59
N GLN A 28 8.04 1.61 1.96
CA GLN A 28 8.15 0.31 2.59
C GLN A 28 7.51 0.36 3.99
N PRO A 29 6.94 -0.74 4.50
CA PRO A 29 6.38 -0.79 5.85
C PRO A 29 7.32 -0.30 6.95
N SER A 30 8.63 -0.59 6.84
CA SER A 30 9.64 -0.11 7.77
C SER A 30 9.85 1.41 7.70
N GLN A 31 9.84 2.01 6.51
CA GLN A 31 9.93 3.45 6.31
C GLN A 31 8.70 4.17 6.88
N ALA A 32 7.51 3.63 6.61
CA ALA A 32 6.26 4.18 7.16
C ALA A 32 6.24 4.13 8.69
N GLN A 33 6.67 3.01 9.28
CA GLN A 33 6.78 2.87 10.73
C GLN A 33 7.84 3.82 11.30
N LEU A 34 9.00 3.95 10.67
CA LEU A 34 10.04 4.88 11.07
C LEU A 34 9.51 6.32 11.13
N LEU A 35 8.89 6.82 10.06
CA LEU A 35 8.29 8.15 10.03
C LEU A 35 7.22 8.35 11.11
N ARG A 36 6.47 7.29 11.43
CA ARG A 36 5.47 7.32 12.49
C ARG A 36 6.08 7.37 13.89
N LEU A 37 7.25 6.75 14.10
CA LEU A 37 7.86 6.62 15.42
C LEU A 37 8.91 7.70 15.74
N ILE A 38 9.55 8.32 14.74
CA ILE A 38 10.53 9.41 14.97
C ILE A 38 9.88 10.54 15.79
N PRO A 39 10.39 10.84 17.00
CA PRO A 39 9.84 11.92 17.83
C PRO A 39 10.22 13.30 17.32
N SER A 40 11.49 13.47 16.93
CA SER A 40 12.06 14.73 16.46
C SER A 40 11.43 15.17 15.13
N GLN A 41 10.90 16.39 15.08
CA GLN A 41 10.32 16.92 13.85
C GLN A 41 11.39 17.11 12.77
N SER A 42 12.59 17.60 13.13
CA SER A 42 13.70 17.80 12.19
C SER A 42 14.12 16.49 11.55
N ASP A 43 14.29 15.45 12.37
CA ASP A 43 14.79 14.15 11.91
C ASP A 43 13.73 13.46 11.05
N ARG A 44 12.44 13.63 11.39
CA ARG A 44 11.33 13.11 10.58
C ARG A 44 11.26 13.80 9.23
N VAL A 45 11.40 15.13 9.18
CA VAL A 45 11.42 15.89 7.93
C VAL A 45 12.62 15.49 7.08
N GLN A 46 13.80 15.33 7.69
CA GLN A 46 15.00 14.88 6.99
C GLN A 46 14.85 13.46 6.43
N THR A 47 14.34 12.52 7.25
CA THR A 47 14.07 11.15 6.82
C THR A 47 13.04 11.11 5.69
N PHE A 48 11.99 11.93 5.78
CA PHE A 48 10.98 12.01 4.72
C PHE A 48 11.59 12.52 3.40
N ARG A 49 12.41 13.58 3.45
CA ARG A 49 13.14 14.08 2.27
C ARG A 49 14.02 13.00 1.62
N GLN A 50 14.73 12.22 2.42
CA GLN A 50 15.56 11.12 1.92
C GLN A 50 14.76 10.01 1.22
N ILE A 51 13.47 9.85 1.57
CA ILE A 51 12.59 8.86 0.94
C ILE A 51 12.00 9.37 -0.38
N VAL A 52 11.67 10.67 -0.45
CA VAL A 52 10.92 11.25 -1.59
C VAL A 52 11.82 11.86 -2.66
N ASN A 53 12.99 12.37 -2.26
CA ASN A 53 13.92 12.98 -3.19
C ASN A 53 14.60 11.89 -4.05
N ASP A 54 14.83 12.21 -5.32
CA ASP A 54 15.67 11.39 -6.20
C ASP A 54 17.17 11.55 -5.90
N GLN A 55 18.01 10.90 -6.72
CA GLN A 55 19.46 10.89 -6.56
C GLN A 55 20.10 12.28 -6.71
N ASP A 56 19.43 13.19 -7.42
CA ASP A 56 19.87 14.56 -7.64
C ASP A 56 19.31 15.52 -6.56
N GLY A 57 18.52 15.00 -5.62
CA GLY A 57 17.91 15.77 -4.54
C GLY A 57 16.60 16.45 -4.92
N ASN A 58 16.04 16.16 -6.10
CA ASN A 58 14.78 16.74 -6.54
C ASN A 58 13.58 15.96 -5.99
N ASP A 59 12.56 16.69 -5.55
CA ASP A 59 11.28 16.09 -5.13
C ASP A 59 10.32 16.04 -6.31
N THR A 60 10.38 14.96 -7.07
CA THR A 60 9.49 14.68 -8.21
C THR A 60 8.20 13.97 -7.79
N THR A 61 8.00 13.75 -6.49
CA THR A 61 6.97 12.83 -5.98
C THR A 61 5.61 13.53 -5.81
N ASN A 62 4.72 13.30 -6.78
CA ASN A 62 3.33 13.73 -6.72
C ASN A 62 2.43 12.79 -5.93
N PHE A 63 2.75 11.49 -5.87
CA PHE A 63 1.92 10.49 -5.20
C PHE A 63 2.73 9.64 -4.23
N LEU A 64 2.25 9.53 -2.98
CA LEU A 64 2.83 8.61 -2.00
C LEU A 64 1.84 7.56 -1.57
N PHE A 65 2.20 6.30 -1.73
CA PHE A 65 1.47 5.16 -1.18
C PHE A 65 2.17 4.71 0.10
N VAL A 66 1.53 4.97 1.24
CA VAL A 66 2.09 4.71 2.57
C VAL A 66 1.27 3.62 3.25
N PRO A 67 1.85 2.42 3.47
CA PRO A 67 1.18 1.40 4.27
C PRO A 67 1.12 1.86 5.73
N VAL A 68 -0.05 1.73 6.34
CA VAL A 68 -0.32 2.09 7.73
C VAL A 68 -0.57 0.83 8.54
N ASN A 69 0.10 0.72 9.68
CA ASN A 69 -0.04 -0.39 10.62
C ASN A 69 -0.31 0.13 12.04
N ASP A 70 -1.10 -0.63 12.80
CA ASP A 70 -1.46 -0.31 14.19
C ASP A 70 -0.39 -0.69 15.22
N GLY A 71 0.66 -1.43 14.84
CA GLY A 71 1.70 -1.91 15.76
C GLY A 71 2.54 -0.78 16.35
N GLY A 72 2.95 -0.89 17.62
CA GLY A 72 3.67 0.15 18.36
C GLY A 72 5.20 0.13 18.19
N VAL A 73 5.90 0.79 19.13
CA VAL A 73 7.38 0.78 19.21
C VAL A 73 7.91 -0.62 19.52
N SER A 74 7.17 -1.39 20.31
CA SER A 74 7.44 -2.81 20.62
C SER A 74 7.12 -3.76 19.46
N GLY A 75 6.72 -3.23 18.29
CA GLY A 75 6.21 -4.02 17.17
C GLY A 75 4.77 -4.48 17.38
N GLY A 76 4.38 -5.56 16.70
CA GLY A 76 3.13 -6.27 16.98
C GLY A 76 1.84 -5.62 16.46
N GLY A 77 1.79 -5.23 15.19
CA GLY A 77 0.54 -4.78 14.55
C GLY A 77 -0.30 -5.93 14.00
N ALA A 78 -1.62 -5.80 14.12
CA ALA A 78 -2.60 -6.80 13.67
C ALA A 78 -3.31 -6.39 12.38
N HIS A 79 -3.26 -5.12 12.00
CA HIS A 79 -4.05 -4.60 10.88
C HIS A 79 -3.26 -3.68 9.95
N TRP A 80 -3.53 -3.81 8.66
CA TRP A 80 -2.94 -2.97 7.61
C TRP A 80 -4.02 -2.14 6.92
N SER A 81 -3.70 -0.88 6.64
CA SER A 81 -4.50 0.02 5.82
C SER A 81 -3.59 0.85 4.92
N LEU A 82 -4.16 1.64 4.01
CA LEU A 82 -3.40 2.44 3.05
C LEU A 82 -3.65 3.94 3.25
N LEU A 83 -2.58 4.73 3.23
CA LEU A 83 -2.65 6.18 3.10
C LEU A 83 -2.09 6.58 1.73
N LEU A 84 -2.90 7.23 0.89
CA LEU A 84 -2.44 7.84 -0.36
C LEU A 84 -2.34 9.35 -0.18
N VAL A 85 -1.15 9.91 -0.39
CA VAL A 85 -0.96 11.37 -0.42
C VAL A 85 -0.89 11.84 -1.87
N ASP A 86 -1.75 12.79 -2.22
CA ASP A 86 -1.75 13.53 -3.49
C ASP A 86 -1.13 14.91 -3.26
N ARG A 87 0.03 15.14 -3.89
CA ARG A 87 0.86 16.34 -3.77
C ARG A 87 0.93 17.15 -5.06
N ARG A 88 0.12 16.81 -6.06
CA ARG A 88 0.08 17.54 -7.35
C ARG A 88 -0.19 19.03 -7.21
N VAL A 89 -0.86 19.43 -6.13
CA VAL A 89 -1.03 20.83 -5.73
C VAL A 89 -0.15 21.08 -4.49
N PRO A 90 1.06 21.64 -4.65
CA PRO A 90 2.02 21.76 -3.56
C PRO A 90 1.52 22.58 -2.37
N THR A 91 0.63 23.55 -2.62
CA THR A 91 0.02 24.42 -1.61
C THR A 91 -1.15 23.78 -0.88
N ALA A 92 -1.68 22.65 -1.38
CA ALA A 92 -2.85 21.98 -0.81
C ALA A 92 -2.76 20.45 -0.98
N PRO A 93 -1.71 19.79 -0.44
CA PRO A 93 -1.61 18.35 -0.49
C PRO A 93 -2.74 17.69 0.32
N VAL A 94 -3.26 16.58 -0.19
CA VAL A 94 -4.39 15.86 0.41
C VAL A 94 -3.99 14.42 0.69
N ALA A 95 -4.32 13.92 1.88
CA ALA A 95 -4.14 12.51 2.21
C ALA A 95 -5.49 11.79 2.26
N TYR A 96 -5.56 10.59 1.70
CA TYR A 96 -6.73 9.72 1.69
C TYR A 96 -6.42 8.41 2.41
N HIS A 97 -7.23 8.05 3.41
CA HIS A 97 -7.07 6.79 4.15
C HIS A 97 -8.09 5.75 3.71
N TYR A 98 -7.59 4.58 3.29
CA TYR A 98 -8.38 3.44 2.87
C TYR A 98 -8.13 2.28 3.85
N ASP A 99 -9.19 1.86 4.53
CA ASP A 99 -9.13 0.78 5.51
C ASP A 99 -10.30 -0.21 5.30
N SER A 100 -9.94 -1.46 5.02
CA SER A 100 -10.89 -2.55 4.74
C SER A 100 -11.61 -3.03 5.99
N ALA A 101 -11.06 -2.80 7.18
CA ALA A 101 -11.75 -3.02 8.45
C ALA A 101 -12.63 -1.82 8.85
N GLY A 102 -12.76 -0.79 8.03
CA GLY A 102 -13.58 0.39 8.31
C GLY A 102 -12.73 1.53 8.86
N SER A 103 -12.81 1.79 10.17
CA SER A 103 -12.10 2.90 10.82
C SER A 103 -11.04 2.41 11.82
N ARG A 104 -10.56 1.18 11.70
CA ARG A 104 -9.67 0.56 12.70
C ARG A 104 -8.35 1.33 12.82
N ASN A 105 -7.79 1.78 11.71
CA ASN A 105 -6.55 2.56 11.66
C ASN A 105 -6.79 4.08 11.52
N SER A 106 -8.00 4.60 11.75
CA SER A 106 -8.30 6.02 11.49
C SER A 106 -7.41 6.96 12.30
N THR A 107 -7.26 6.71 13.61
CA THR A 107 -6.39 7.52 14.48
C THR A 107 -4.92 7.42 14.07
N VAL A 108 -4.47 6.22 13.68
CA VAL A 108 -3.08 6.00 13.26
C VAL A 108 -2.80 6.75 11.94
N ALA A 109 -3.73 6.68 10.99
CA ALA A 109 -3.62 7.36 9.71
C ALA A 109 -3.69 8.88 9.87
N GLU A 110 -4.55 9.40 10.74
CA GLU A 110 -4.65 10.81 11.06
C GLU A 110 -3.36 11.34 11.69
N GLN A 111 -2.81 10.63 12.68
CA GLN A 111 -1.53 10.99 13.31
C GLN A 111 -0.39 10.97 12.30
N LEU A 112 -0.32 9.96 11.42
CA LEU A 112 0.70 9.89 10.39
C LEU A 112 0.56 11.03 9.37
N ALA A 113 -0.65 11.30 8.89
CA ALA A 113 -0.92 12.40 7.97
C ALA A 113 -0.53 13.75 8.59
N ALA A 114 -0.93 14.01 9.83
CA ALA A 114 -0.57 15.22 10.56
C ALA A 114 0.96 15.35 10.75
N ARG A 115 1.64 14.26 11.12
CA ARG A 115 3.11 14.23 11.26
C ARG A 115 3.85 14.56 9.97
N LEU A 116 3.25 14.26 8.82
CA LEU A 116 3.77 14.57 7.49
C LEU A 116 3.25 15.90 6.92
N GLY A 117 2.42 16.64 7.68
CA GLY A 117 1.89 17.94 7.28
C GLY A 117 0.72 17.87 6.29
N TYR A 118 -0.02 16.75 6.25
CA TYR A 118 -1.12 16.55 5.32
C TYR A 118 -2.47 16.54 6.03
N ARG A 119 -3.47 17.16 5.39
CA ARG A 119 -4.87 17.07 5.83
C ARG A 119 -5.45 15.75 5.37
N LEU A 120 -5.98 14.98 6.31
CA LEU A 120 -6.69 13.74 6.01
C LEU A 120 -8.10 14.03 5.48
N GLN A 121 -8.47 13.37 4.38
CA GLN A 121 -9.81 13.32 3.84
C GLN A 121 -10.38 11.90 3.97
N PRO A 122 -11.70 11.78 4.28
CA PRO A 122 -12.36 10.49 4.29
C PRO A 122 -12.25 9.80 2.93
N ALA A 123 -11.84 8.54 2.93
CA ALA A 123 -11.98 7.67 1.77
C ALA A 123 -12.57 6.33 2.21
N ARG A 124 -13.13 5.62 1.23
CA ARG A 124 -13.82 4.35 1.38
C ARG A 124 -13.15 3.33 0.48
N MET A 125 -13.19 2.08 0.92
CA MET A 125 -12.82 0.93 0.11
C MET A 125 -13.77 -0.22 0.39
N ALA A 126 -13.63 -1.31 -0.34
CA ALA A 126 -14.35 -2.54 -0.03
C ALA A 126 -14.01 -3.02 1.38
N ARG A 127 -15.02 -3.51 2.11
CA ARG A 127 -14.80 -4.06 3.45
C ARG A 127 -14.38 -5.52 3.37
N GLN A 128 -13.35 -5.88 4.12
CA GLN A 128 -12.96 -7.28 4.29
C GLN A 128 -14.02 -8.03 5.09
N GLN A 129 -14.20 -9.31 4.78
CA GLN A 129 -15.18 -10.20 5.45
C GLN A 129 -14.51 -11.11 6.50
N ASN A 130 -13.17 -11.11 6.59
CA ASN A 130 -12.38 -11.88 7.55
C ASN A 130 -11.37 -10.97 8.26
N GLY A 131 -10.57 -11.51 9.18
CA GLY A 131 -9.61 -10.74 9.98
C GLY A 131 -8.18 -10.64 9.42
N HIS A 132 -7.85 -11.29 8.30
CA HIS A 132 -6.46 -11.48 7.85
C HIS A 132 -6.16 -10.95 6.44
N ASP A 133 -7.17 -10.66 5.62
CA ASP A 133 -6.96 -10.20 4.24
C ASP A 133 -6.61 -8.71 4.12
N CYS A 134 -6.50 -7.96 5.23
CA CYS A 134 -6.24 -6.51 5.19
C CYS A 134 -5.05 -6.14 4.30
N GLY A 135 -3.98 -6.94 4.29
CA GLY A 135 -2.83 -6.73 3.40
C GLY A 135 -3.16 -6.91 1.91
N VAL A 136 -4.02 -7.87 1.55
CA VAL A 136 -4.47 -8.07 0.15
C VAL A 136 -5.29 -6.86 -0.31
N TYR A 137 -6.20 -6.39 0.55
CA TYR A 137 -7.02 -5.21 0.28
C TYR A 137 -6.18 -3.95 0.08
N VAL A 138 -5.09 -3.77 0.83
CA VAL A 138 -4.13 -2.66 0.63
C VAL A 138 -3.49 -2.75 -0.76
N VAL A 139 -2.99 -3.91 -1.17
CA VAL A 139 -2.32 -4.08 -2.48
C VAL A 139 -3.32 -3.88 -3.62
N ASP A 140 -4.53 -4.41 -3.52
CA ASP A 140 -5.57 -4.25 -4.53
C ASP A 140 -6.07 -2.80 -4.64
N ALA A 141 -6.21 -2.10 -3.51
CA ALA A 141 -6.51 -0.67 -3.50
C ALA A 141 -5.40 0.13 -4.20
N THR A 142 -4.13 -0.18 -3.93
CA THR A 142 -3.00 0.46 -4.60
C THR A 142 -3.06 0.27 -6.12
N ARG A 143 -3.24 -0.97 -6.61
CA ARG A 143 -3.39 -1.24 -8.06
C ARG A 143 -4.56 -0.47 -8.68
N ALA A 144 -5.69 -0.47 -8.00
CA ALA A 144 -6.89 0.22 -8.47
C ALA A 144 -6.69 1.74 -8.53
N LEU A 145 -6.04 2.33 -7.53
CA LEU A 145 -5.74 3.76 -7.48
C LEU A 145 -4.75 4.16 -8.56
N ILE A 146 -3.68 3.37 -8.77
CA ILE A 146 -2.74 3.58 -9.88
C ILE A 146 -3.46 3.60 -11.23
N GLY A 147 -4.35 2.64 -11.48
CA GLY A 147 -5.11 2.58 -12.73
C GLY A 147 -5.95 3.84 -12.98
N ARG A 148 -6.42 4.49 -11.93
CA ARG A 148 -7.18 5.75 -12.01
C ARG A 148 -6.26 6.96 -12.21
N LEU A 149 -5.13 6.99 -11.52
CA LEU A 149 -4.11 8.03 -11.70
C LEU A 149 -3.57 8.04 -13.13
N ALA A 150 -3.35 6.87 -13.73
CA ALA A 150 -2.95 6.72 -15.14
C ALA A 150 -4.01 7.26 -16.12
N GLN A 151 -5.27 7.36 -15.71
CA GLN A 151 -6.37 7.97 -16.48
C GLN A 151 -6.53 9.47 -16.18
N GLY A 152 -5.63 10.06 -15.38
CA GLY A 152 -5.70 11.47 -14.96
C GLY A 152 -6.76 11.75 -13.88
N GLU A 153 -7.41 10.72 -13.34
CA GLU A 153 -8.46 10.92 -12.33
C GLU A 153 -7.87 11.37 -10.98
N ARG A 154 -8.70 12.04 -10.18
CA ARG A 154 -8.39 12.22 -8.76
C ARG A 154 -8.55 10.91 -8.00
N PRO A 155 -7.72 10.66 -6.96
CA PRO A 155 -8.01 9.59 -6.01
C PRO A 155 -9.37 9.85 -5.39
N ALA A 156 -10.42 9.22 -5.90
CA ALA A 156 -11.76 9.41 -5.35
C ALA A 156 -11.83 8.74 -3.98
N PRO A 157 -12.74 9.19 -3.10
CA PRO A 157 -13.06 8.54 -1.83
C PRO A 157 -13.57 7.10 -1.93
N ARG A 158 -13.42 6.42 -3.07
CA ARG A 158 -13.82 5.03 -3.28
C ARG A 158 -12.78 4.32 -4.14
N ALA A 159 -12.01 3.41 -3.52
CA ALA A 159 -11.21 2.46 -4.28
C ALA A 159 -12.14 1.40 -4.91
N PRO A 160 -12.11 1.16 -6.24
CA PRO A 160 -12.94 0.14 -6.85
C PRO A 160 -12.46 -1.27 -6.45
N HIS A 161 -13.41 -2.16 -6.21
CA HIS A 161 -13.15 -3.58 -6.03
C HIS A 161 -12.98 -4.22 -7.41
N ARG A 162 -11.82 -4.82 -7.70
CA ARG A 162 -11.77 -5.78 -8.81
C ARG A 162 -12.55 -6.98 -8.34
N ARG A 163 -13.77 -7.22 -8.86
CA ARG A 163 -14.45 -8.51 -8.65
C ARG A 163 -13.42 -9.57 -9.03
N SER A 164 -13.01 -10.40 -8.08
CA SER A 164 -12.35 -11.66 -8.35
C SER A 164 -13.33 -12.46 -9.21
N ALA A 165 -13.26 -12.26 -10.53
CA ALA A 165 -13.99 -13.03 -11.49
C ALA A 165 -13.42 -14.43 -11.44
N GLY A 166 -14.02 -15.30 -10.62
CA GLY A 166 -14.01 -16.76 -10.75
C GLY A 166 -12.67 -17.46 -11.01
N THR A 167 -11.54 -16.84 -10.71
CA THR A 167 -10.23 -17.49 -10.82
C THR A 167 -10.01 -18.19 -9.49
N ALA A 168 -9.74 -19.50 -9.53
CA ALA A 168 -9.59 -20.35 -8.36
C ALA A 168 -8.77 -19.65 -7.26
N PRO A 169 -9.17 -19.74 -5.98
CA PRO A 169 -8.44 -19.08 -4.91
C PRO A 169 -7.00 -19.55 -4.94
N VAL A 170 -6.08 -18.63 -5.18
CA VAL A 170 -4.67 -18.89 -4.91
C VAL A 170 -4.54 -18.87 -3.39
N LEU A 171 -4.64 -20.04 -2.79
CA LEU A 171 -4.46 -20.23 -1.36
C LEU A 171 -2.94 -20.17 -1.08
N TRP A 172 -2.45 -19.01 -0.63
CA TRP A 172 -1.08 -18.91 -0.14
C TRP A 172 -1.04 -19.42 1.32
N LEU A 173 -0.60 -20.67 1.51
CA LEU A 173 -0.21 -21.16 2.83
C LEU A 173 1.21 -20.65 3.12
N TYR A 174 1.32 -19.72 4.08
CA TYR A 174 2.60 -19.25 4.58
C TYR A 174 3.14 -20.26 5.61
N SER A 175 4.21 -20.98 5.24
CA SER A 175 5.05 -21.71 6.20
C SER A 175 6.52 -21.37 5.90
N CYS A 176 7.25 -21.00 6.95
CA CYS A 176 8.68 -20.68 6.99
C CYS A 176 9.46 -20.74 5.66
N GLY A 177 9.59 -19.59 4.98
CA GLY A 177 10.78 -19.29 4.17
C GLY A 177 10.87 -19.84 2.73
N ARG A 178 9.85 -20.48 2.15
CA ARG A 178 9.84 -20.83 0.71
C ARG A 178 8.49 -20.57 0.05
N VAL A 179 8.53 -19.97 -1.14
CA VAL A 179 7.35 -19.77 -2.01
C VAL A 179 7.19 -20.99 -2.90
N ILE A 180 6.13 -21.78 -2.70
CA ILE A 180 5.78 -22.91 -3.57
C ILE A 180 4.50 -22.56 -4.32
N ARG A 181 4.53 -22.60 -5.66
CA ARG A 181 3.36 -22.45 -6.53
C ARG A 181 2.59 -23.76 -6.60
N PHE A 182 1.33 -23.77 -6.15
CA PHE A 182 0.40 -24.85 -6.48
C PHE A 182 -0.66 -24.34 -7.47
N ALA A 183 -0.77 -25.02 -8.61
CA ALA A 183 -1.88 -24.84 -9.55
C ALA A 183 -2.81 -26.05 -9.43
N PHE A 184 -4.06 -25.85 -9.00
CA PHE A 184 -5.06 -26.91 -8.94
C PHE A 184 -5.84 -26.96 -10.26
N ARG A 185 -5.80 -28.10 -10.97
CA ARG A 185 -6.77 -28.39 -12.05
C ARG A 185 -8.07 -28.90 -11.41
N ARG A 186 -9.20 -28.35 -11.86
CA ARG A 186 -10.55 -28.57 -11.30
C ARG A 186 -11.12 -30.00 -11.43
N SER A 187 -10.35 -30.99 -11.85
CA SER A 187 -10.93 -32.25 -12.35
C SER A 187 -10.38 -33.55 -11.75
N ASN A 188 -9.43 -33.56 -10.79
CA ASN A 188 -8.99 -34.82 -10.18
C ASN A 188 -8.28 -34.63 -8.82
N PRO A 189 -8.75 -35.19 -7.69
CA PRO A 189 -8.11 -35.04 -6.39
C PRO A 189 -7.10 -36.17 -6.18
N GLN A 190 -5.98 -36.15 -6.90
CA GLN A 190 -4.78 -36.85 -6.45
C GLN A 190 -3.56 -35.94 -6.63
N LEU A 191 -2.87 -35.72 -5.50
CA LEU A 191 -1.63 -34.97 -5.42
C LEU A 191 -0.56 -35.67 -6.27
N LEU A 192 -0.06 -35.02 -7.31
CA LEU A 192 1.22 -35.39 -7.91
C LEU A 192 2.23 -34.28 -7.63
N LEU A 193 3.16 -34.55 -6.71
CA LEU A 193 4.31 -33.72 -6.43
C LEU A 193 5.34 -33.94 -7.54
N THR A 194 5.61 -32.93 -8.36
CA THR A 194 6.79 -32.92 -9.24
C THR A 194 7.73 -31.81 -8.80
N PHE A 195 8.90 -32.22 -8.33
CA PHE A 195 10.05 -31.34 -8.05
C PHE A 195 10.88 -31.20 -9.34
N ARG A 196 11.16 -29.96 -9.73
CA ARG A 196 12.35 -29.59 -10.51
C ARG A 196 12.94 -28.35 -9.89
#